data_AF-A0A6B3FYL7-F1
#
_entry.id   AF-A0A6B3FYL7-F1
#
_cell.length_a   1.000
_cell.length_b   1.000
_cell.length_c   1.000
_cell.angle_alpha   90.00
_cell.angle_beta   90.00
_cell.angle_gamma   90.00
#
_symmetry.space_group_name_H-M   'P 1'
#
loop_
_entity.id
_entity.type
_entity.pdbx_description
1 polymer ?
#
loop_
_entity_poly.entity_id
_entity_poly.type
_entity_poly.pdbx_seq_one_letter_code
_entity_poly.pdbx_strand_id
1 'polypeptide(L)'
;IRFRHELTEARWDDLRKRWLISTTGGDYTARVLVTGTGYLSEPAVPDIPGLSEFQGEVFHSSRWRHDLDLTGRRVAVIGTGASAIQFVPAIQPEVGQLDLYQRTPPWIG
;
A
#
# COMPACT_ATOMS: atom_id res chain seq x y z
N ILE A 1 -16.04 -0.74 -16.07
CA ILE A 1 -15.22 -0.70 -14.84
C ILE A 1 -15.89 0.29 -13.89
N ARG A 2 -16.07 -0.04 -12.61
CA ARG A 2 -16.64 0.85 -11.58
C ARG A 2 -15.57 1.15 -10.54
N PHE A 3 -15.20 2.41 -10.40
CA PHE A 3 -14.27 2.86 -9.37
C PHE A 3 -15.00 3.12 -8.05
N ARG A 4 -14.27 3.14 -6.93
CA ARG A 4 -14.84 3.30 -5.58
C ARG A 4 -15.96 2.28 -5.30
N HIS A 5 -15.76 1.04 -5.73
CA HIS A 5 -16.67 -0.08 -5.56
C HIS A 5 -15.85 -1.27 -5.05
N GLU A 6 -15.61 -1.26 -3.75
CA GLU A 6 -14.89 -2.32 -3.06
C GLU A 6 -15.80 -3.53 -2.95
N LEU A 7 -15.30 -4.70 -3.36
CA LEU A 7 -15.97 -5.99 -3.12
C LEU A 7 -15.71 -6.39 -1.67
N THR A 8 -16.76 -6.46 -0.86
CA THR A 8 -16.66 -6.80 0.56
C THR A 8 -16.93 -8.29 0.82
N GLU A 9 -17.76 -8.91 -0.03
CA GLU A 9 -18.10 -10.32 0.08
C GLU A 9 -18.40 -10.89 -1.31
N ALA A 10 -18.01 -12.15 -1.53
CA ALA A 10 -18.48 -12.93 -2.65
C ALA A 10 -18.75 -14.37 -2.19
N ARG A 11 -19.98 -14.85 -2.42
CA ARG A 11 -20.38 -16.22 -2.10
C ARG A 11 -21.08 -16.88 -3.28
N TRP A 12 -20.85 -18.17 -3.44
CA TRP A 12 -21.53 -18.96 -4.46
C TRP A 12 -22.92 -19.38 -3.98
N ASP A 13 -23.94 -19.22 -4.82
CA ASP A 13 -25.29 -19.72 -4.62
C ASP A 13 -25.51 -20.95 -5.51
N ASP A 14 -25.57 -22.12 -4.88
CA ASP A 14 -25.73 -23.40 -5.56
C ASP A 14 -27.09 -23.62 -6.21
N LEU A 15 -28.15 -22.97 -5.73
CA LEU A 15 -29.48 -23.09 -6.32
C LEU A 15 -29.57 -22.24 -7.58
N ARG A 16 -29.02 -21.03 -7.53
CA ARG A 16 -29.06 -20.06 -8.64
C ARG A 16 -27.90 -20.25 -9.63
N LYS A 17 -26.90 -21.06 -9.27
CA LYS A 17 -25.65 -21.27 -10.03
C LYS A 17 -24.97 -19.94 -10.38
N ARG A 18 -24.88 -19.05 -9.37
CA ARG A 18 -24.35 -17.69 -9.51
C ARG A 18 -23.58 -17.29 -8.27
N TRP A 19 -22.57 -16.44 -8.47
CA TRP A 19 -21.98 -15.62 -7.43
C TRP A 19 -22.96 -14.54 -6.99
N LEU A 20 -23.12 -14.38 -5.68
CA LEU A 20 -23.71 -13.23 -5.02
C LEU A 20 -22.55 -12.37 -4.51
N ILE A 21 -22.50 -11.12 -4.94
CA ILE A 21 -21.37 -10.22 -4.72
C ILE A 21 -21.88 -8.98 -4.02
N SER A 22 -21.37 -8.72 -2.82
CA SER A 22 -21.65 -7.51 -2.05
C SER A 22 -20.53 -6.50 -2.31
N THR A 23 -20.89 -5.26 -2.58
CA THR A 23 -19.93 -4.16 -2.75
C THR A 23 -20.38 -2.91 -2.01
N THR A 24 -19.45 -1.99 -1.77
CA THR A 24 -19.79 -0.66 -1.21
C THR A 24 -20.71 0.18 -2.09
N GLY A 25 -20.90 -0.19 -3.36
CA GLY A 25 -21.82 0.45 -4.30
C GLY A 25 -23.11 -0.34 -4.58
N GLY A 26 -23.39 -1.40 -3.81
CA GLY A 26 -24.55 -2.26 -3.96
C GLY A 26 -24.23 -3.68 -4.45
N ASP A 27 -25.27 -4.49 -4.58
CA ASP A 27 -25.14 -5.93 -4.81
C ASP A 27 -25.19 -6.30 -6.29
N TYR A 28 -24.42 -7.32 -6.66
CA TYR A 28 -24.35 -7.86 -8.01
C TYR A 28 -24.50 -9.37 -8.01
N THR A 29 -24.87 -9.93 -9.16
CA THR A 29 -24.77 -11.38 -9.40
C THR A 29 -24.02 -11.67 -10.69
N ALA A 30 -23.25 -12.76 -10.69
CA ALA A 30 -22.46 -13.17 -11.86
C ALA A 30 -22.41 -14.69 -11.99
N ARG A 31 -22.20 -15.20 -13.20
CA ARG A 31 -21.95 -16.65 -13.41
C ARG A 31 -20.48 -17.03 -13.19
N VAL A 32 -19.59 -16.10 -13.50
CA VAL A 32 -18.14 -16.26 -13.37
C VAL A 32 -17.61 -15.06 -12.59
N LEU A 33 -16.75 -15.32 -11.61
CA LEU A 33 -16.03 -14.31 -10.86
C LEU A 33 -14.53 -14.52 -11.13
N VAL A 34 -13.87 -13.50 -11.68
CA VAL A 34 -12.42 -13.48 -11.87
C VAL A 34 -11.86 -12.43 -10.92
N THR A 35 -10.98 -12.84 -9.99
CA THR A 35 -10.40 -11.93 -9.00
C THR A 35 -9.04 -11.42 -9.47
N GLY A 36 -8.88 -10.09 -9.47
CA GLY A 36 -7.63 -9.40 -9.78
C GLY A 36 -7.19 -8.49 -8.64
N THR A 37 -7.36 -8.94 -7.39
CA THR A 37 -7.21 -8.11 -6.18
C THR A 37 -5.76 -7.70 -5.86
N GLY A 38 -4.79 -8.36 -6.48
CA GLY A 38 -3.35 -8.09 -6.30
C GLY A 38 -2.86 -8.51 -4.91
N TYR A 39 -1.80 -9.31 -4.84
CA TYR A 39 -1.26 -9.80 -3.57
C TYR A 39 -0.53 -8.71 -2.74
N LEU A 40 -0.19 -7.57 -3.37
CA LEU A 40 0.66 -6.51 -2.78
C LEU A 40 -0.09 -5.20 -2.54
N SER A 41 -1.42 -5.23 -2.47
CA SER A 41 -2.27 -4.03 -2.35
C SER A 41 -2.36 -3.49 -0.92
N GLU A 42 -2.33 -4.37 0.09
CA GLU A 42 -2.39 -3.97 1.49
C GLU A 42 -0.99 -3.62 2.04
N PRO A 43 -0.80 -2.44 2.67
CA PRO A 43 0.47 -2.06 3.26
C PRO A 43 0.80 -2.93 4.48
N ALA A 44 2.00 -3.50 4.50
CA ALA A 44 2.56 -4.13 5.68
C ALA A 44 3.24 -3.07 6.57
N VAL A 45 2.45 -2.41 7.42
CA VAL A 45 2.98 -1.40 8.36
C VAL A 45 3.61 -2.12 9.55
N PRO A 46 4.92 -1.92 9.82
CA PRO A 46 5.57 -2.55 10.97
C PRO A 46 5.07 -1.92 12.28
N ASP A 47 4.90 -2.76 13.30
CA ASP A 47 4.68 -2.30 14.67
C ASP A 47 6.03 -1.87 15.26
N ILE A 48 6.24 -0.55 15.33
CA ILE A 48 7.46 0.06 15.88
C ILE A 48 7.11 0.70 17.22
N PRO A 49 7.71 0.25 18.33
CA PRO A 49 7.45 0.83 19.65
C PRO A 49 7.69 2.34 19.66
N GLY A 50 6.70 3.10 20.16
CA GLY A 50 6.76 4.56 20.25
C GLY A 50 6.46 5.31 18.94
N LEU A 51 6.19 4.62 17.82
CA LEU A 51 5.89 5.29 16.56
C LEU A 51 4.65 6.18 16.63
N SER A 52 3.64 5.81 17.43
CA SER A 52 2.45 6.62 17.66
C SER A 52 2.71 7.93 18.41
N GLU A 53 3.85 8.04 19.10
CA GLU A 53 4.25 9.24 19.84
C GLU A 53 5.15 10.16 19.00
N PHE A 54 5.57 9.71 17.81
CA PHE A 54 6.39 10.50 16.91
C PHE A 54 5.58 11.71 16.40
N GLN A 55 6.12 12.91 16.63
CA GLN A 55 5.45 14.17 16.29
C GLN A 55 5.63 14.58 14.82
N GLY A 56 6.43 13.83 14.06
CA GLY A 56 6.64 14.07 12.63
C GLY A 56 5.64 13.33 11.76
N GLU A 57 5.73 13.55 10.46
CA GLU A 57 4.88 12.91 9.46
C GLU A 57 5.29 11.45 9.24
N VAL A 58 4.31 10.54 9.23
CA VAL A 58 4.52 9.10 8.99
C VAL A 58 3.56 8.62 7.91
N PHE A 59 4.07 7.94 6.88
CA PHE A 59 3.24 7.32 5.85
C PHE A 59 3.94 6.10 5.23
N HIS A 60 3.14 5.21 4.61
CA HIS A 60 3.65 4.03 3.91
C HIS A 60 3.79 4.33 2.41
N SER A 61 4.82 3.81 1.74
CA SER A 61 5.10 4.12 0.32
C SER A 61 3.97 3.72 -0.64
N SER A 62 3.18 2.69 -0.31
CA SER A 62 1.98 2.32 -1.09
C SER A 62 0.82 3.32 -0.98
N ARG A 63 0.86 4.22 0.00
CA ARG A 63 -0.09 5.32 0.21
C ARG A 63 0.68 6.65 0.21
N TRP A 64 1.42 6.89 -0.88
CA TRP A 64 2.30 8.05 -0.99
C TRP A 64 1.54 9.37 -0.79
N ARG A 65 2.12 10.26 0.01
CA ARG A 65 1.59 11.59 0.29
C ARG A 65 2.22 12.64 -0.61
N HIS A 66 1.57 12.93 -1.73
CA HIS A 66 2.01 13.95 -2.70
C HIS A 66 1.85 15.39 -2.19
N ASP A 67 1.10 15.58 -1.10
CA ASP A 67 0.90 16.87 -0.44
C ASP A 67 2.03 17.25 0.52
N LEU A 68 2.95 16.33 0.80
CA LEU A 68 4.09 16.56 1.70
C LEU A 68 5.33 16.99 0.91
N ASP A 69 5.74 18.25 1.05
CA ASP A 69 7.04 18.74 0.54
C ASP A 69 8.18 18.19 1.40
N LEU A 70 9.08 17.42 0.79
CA LEU A 70 10.22 16.78 1.43
C LEU A 70 11.49 17.65 1.43
N THR A 71 11.47 18.80 0.73
CA THR A 71 12.65 19.66 0.53
C THR A 71 13.29 20.04 1.86
N GLY A 72 14.58 19.73 2.02
CA GLY A 72 15.35 20.06 3.22
C GLY A 72 14.94 19.31 4.50
N ARG A 73 13.94 18.42 4.46
CA ARG A 73 13.54 17.62 5.64
C ARG A 73 14.56 16.54 5.97
N ARG A 74 14.53 16.09 7.23
CA ARG A 74 15.24 14.89 7.69
C ARG A 74 14.29 13.71 7.58
N VAL A 75 14.60 12.73 6.73
CA VAL A 75 13.71 11.63 6.37
C VAL A 75 14.34 10.30 6.77
N ALA A 76 13.60 9.52 7.55
CA ALA A 76 13.93 8.14 7.87
C ALA A 76 13.14 7.18 6.95
N VAL A 77 13.83 6.27 6.28
CA VAL A 77 13.22 5.25 5.42
C VAL A 77 13.44 3.88 6.04
N ILE A 78 12.34 3.14 6.28
CA ILE A 78 12.38 1.82 6.91
C ILE A 78 12.11 0.76 5.84
N GLY A 79 13.11 -0.09 5.60
CA GLY A 79 13.08 -1.12 4.58
C GLY A 79 13.80 -0.72 3.30
N THR A 80 14.42 -1.71 2.65
CA THR A 80 15.27 -1.55 1.47
C THR A 80 14.81 -2.42 0.29
N GLY A 81 13.53 -2.81 0.27
CA GLY A 81 12.96 -3.60 -0.83
C GLY A 81 12.79 -2.79 -2.13
N ALA A 82 12.16 -3.42 -3.13
CA ALA A 82 11.97 -2.84 -4.47
C ALA A 82 11.38 -1.41 -4.45
N SER A 83 10.39 -1.14 -3.59
CA SER A 83 9.82 0.21 -3.46
C SER A 83 10.86 1.24 -3.03
N ALA A 84 11.65 0.95 -2.00
CA ALA A 84 12.69 1.86 -1.52
C ALA A 84 13.78 2.07 -2.58
N ILE A 85 14.19 1.02 -3.30
CA ILE A 85 15.13 1.11 -4.42
C ILE A 85 14.63 2.11 -5.48
N GLN A 86 13.32 2.20 -5.71
CA GLN A 86 12.73 3.11 -6.69
C GLN A 86 12.61 4.56 -6.17
N PHE A 87 12.07 4.77 -4.97
CA PHE A 87 11.78 6.13 -4.51
C PHE A 87 12.94 6.81 -3.79
N VAL A 88 13.84 6.06 -3.11
CA VAL A 88 14.94 6.66 -2.35
C VAL A 88 15.88 7.47 -3.25
N PRO A 89 16.32 6.97 -4.43
CA PRO A 89 17.14 7.77 -5.34
C PRO A 89 16.44 9.03 -5.86
N ALA A 90 15.11 9.01 -5.95
CA ALA A 90 14.33 10.15 -6.41
C ALA A 90 14.25 11.26 -5.35
N ILE A 91 14.05 10.91 -4.07
CA ILE A 91 13.91 11.92 -3.00
C ILE A 91 15.25 12.36 -2.39
N GLN A 92 16.30 11.55 -2.51
CA GLN A 92 17.60 11.82 -1.88
C GLN A 92 18.20 13.19 -2.25
N PRO A 93 18.09 13.70 -3.50
CA PRO A 93 18.60 15.02 -3.86
C PRO A 93 17.81 16.19 -3.25
N GLU A 94 16.56 15.95 -2.83
CA GLU A 94 15.64 17.00 -2.36
C GLU A 94 15.67 17.14 -0.82
N VAL A 95 15.84 16.04 -0.11
CA VAL A 95 15.84 16.01 1.37
C VAL A 95 17.14 16.58 1.94
N GLY A 96 17.07 17.14 3.14
CA GLY A 96 18.26 17.66 3.84
C GLY A 96 19.12 16.54 4.44
N GLN A 97 18.49 15.45 4.89
CA GLN A 97 19.16 14.24 5.37
C GLN A 97 18.28 13.03 5.11
N LEU A 98 18.87 11.91 4.68
CA LEU A 98 18.19 10.63 4.51
C LEU A 98 18.89 9.55 5.33
N ASP A 99 18.16 8.96 6.27
CA ASP A 99 18.60 7.82 7.06
C ASP A 99 17.85 6.56 6.59
N LEU A 100 18.58 5.57 6.05
CA LEU A 100 18.01 4.33 5.51
C LEU A 100 18.23 3.16 6.47
N TYR A 101 17.13 2.61 7.01
CA TYR A 101 17.16 1.50 7.95
C TYR A 101 16.94 0.16 7.23
N GLN A 102 18.02 -0.61 7.15
CA GLN A 102 18.05 -1.92 6.50
C GLN A 102 18.06 -3.05 7.53
N ARG A 103 17.09 -3.97 7.43
CA ARG A 103 17.13 -5.24 8.17
C ARG A 103 17.85 -6.35 7.40
N THR A 104 17.54 -6.49 6.10
CA THR A 104 18.10 -7.51 5.23
C THR A 104 18.45 -6.87 3.89
N PRO A 105 19.71 -6.94 3.43
CA PRO A 105 20.10 -6.36 2.15
C PRO A 105 19.40 -7.09 0.98
N PRO A 106 18.79 -6.36 0.04
CA PRO A 106 18.34 -6.97 -1.21
C PRO A 106 19.55 -7.29 -2.09
N TRP A 107 19.40 -8.28 -2.97
CA TRP A 107 20.27 -8.40 -4.14
C TRP A 107 19.82 -7.40 -5.20
N ILE A 108 20.75 -6.61 -5.71
CA ILE A 108 20.52 -5.66 -6.80
C ILE A 108 21.38 -6.13 -7.97
N GLY A 109 20.75 -6.35 -9.13
CA GLY A 109 21.39 -6.81 -10.36
C GLY A 109 20.92 -6.01 -11.56
#